data_AF-A0A7C2Y7Z2-F1
#
_entry.id   AF-A0A7C2Y7Z2-F1
#
_cell.length_a   1.000
_cell.length_b   1.000
_cell.length_c   1.000
_cell.angle_alpha   90.00
_cell.angle_beta   90.00
_cell.angle_gamma   90.00
#
_symmetry.space_group_name_H-M   'P 1'
#
loop_
_entity.id
_entity.type
_entity.pdbx_description
1 polymer ?
#
loop_
_entity_poly.entity_id
_entity_poly.type
_entity_poly.pdbx_seq_one_letter_code
_entity_poly.pdbx_strand_id
1 'polypeptide(L)'
;MQRLLLKALFLVCLLPLPPAIFCQVLPFRHYGVRDGLISSTINVLYQDSRGYLWIGTYDGISVFDGRAFTNYTTANGLVHNSVYDLIEDRTAPGTMWIGTGDGLSRFAAGLFTTYRYGSTERENAVGSLMQDHTGRIWCGIGDSLMQIDRGVLTPVRTGIEMSSVGQIVECGDSLIWFYHTYALSVYSHRTKEFKIFHSTEQYNQGYRPMCTDREGNLWVGRVSSDGSETTLWQIRGTRIV
;
A
#
# COMPACT_ATOMS: atom_id res chain seq x y z
N MET A 1 -50.36 -55.53 2.15
CA MET A 1 -49.23 -54.83 2.79
C MET A 1 -48.11 -54.42 1.81
N GLN A 2 -47.71 -55.27 0.84
CA GLN A 2 -46.62 -54.97 -0.11
C GLN A 2 -46.81 -53.73 -1.02
N ARG A 3 -48.04 -53.36 -1.42
CA ARG A 3 -48.29 -52.21 -2.32
C ARG A 3 -48.13 -50.83 -1.64
N LEU A 4 -48.20 -50.76 -0.31
CA LEU A 4 -47.98 -49.52 0.46
C LEU A 4 -46.48 -49.28 0.70
N LEU A 5 -45.72 -50.35 0.96
CA LEU A 5 -44.26 -50.30 1.09
C LEU A 5 -43.57 -49.85 -0.20
N LEU A 6 -44.05 -50.29 -1.37
CA LEU A 6 -43.46 -49.91 -2.65
C LEU A 6 -43.69 -48.43 -3.01
N LYS A 7 -44.84 -47.86 -2.60
CA LYS A 7 -45.15 -46.43 -2.79
C LYS A 7 -44.38 -45.53 -1.83
N ALA A 8 -44.16 -45.99 -0.59
CA ALA A 8 -43.34 -45.28 0.38
C ALA A 8 -41.86 -45.23 -0.06
N LEU A 9 -41.33 -46.32 -0.63
CA LEU A 9 -39.96 -46.35 -1.17
C LEU A 9 -39.76 -45.39 -2.35
N PHE A 10 -40.77 -45.25 -3.22
CA PHE A 10 -40.72 -44.35 -4.38
C PHE A 10 -40.73 -42.86 -3.98
N LEU A 11 -41.37 -42.52 -2.85
CA LEU A 11 -41.43 -41.13 -2.36
C LEU A 11 -40.10 -40.67 -1.73
N VAL A 12 -39.32 -41.58 -1.12
CA VAL A 12 -38.02 -41.26 -0.51
C VAL A 12 -36.96 -40.93 -1.58
N CYS A 13 -37.06 -41.53 -2.77
CA CYS A 13 -36.15 -41.26 -3.89
C CYS A 13 -36.43 -39.93 -4.63
N LEU A 14 -37.51 -39.22 -4.31
CA LEU A 14 -37.87 -37.92 -4.90
C LEU A 14 -37.49 -36.73 -4.00
N LEU A 15 -36.92 -36.96 -2.82
CA LEU A 15 -36.35 -35.88 -2.02
C LEU A 15 -35.08 -35.37 -2.73
N PRO A 16 -34.99 -34.07 -3.09
CA PRO A 16 -33.76 -33.53 -3.63
C PRO A 16 -32.66 -33.72 -2.58
N LEU A 17 -31.63 -34.49 -2.94
CA LEU A 17 -30.40 -34.51 -2.16
C LEU A 17 -29.97 -33.04 -1.98
N PRO A 18 -29.65 -32.59 -0.75
CA PRO A 18 -29.13 -31.24 -0.57
C PRO A 18 -27.95 -31.08 -1.54
N PRO A 19 -27.88 -29.97 -2.31
CA PRO A 19 -26.78 -29.78 -3.24
C PRO A 19 -25.50 -29.96 -2.45
N ALA A 20 -24.63 -30.86 -2.92
CA ALA A 20 -23.32 -31.05 -2.32
C ALA A 20 -22.68 -29.67 -2.29
N ILE A 21 -22.54 -29.10 -1.09
CA ILE A 21 -21.87 -27.83 -0.89
C ILE A 21 -20.40 -28.14 -1.15
N PHE A 22 -19.97 -27.99 -2.40
CA PHE A 22 -18.57 -27.98 -2.72
C PHE A 22 -18.01 -26.72 -2.08
N CYS A 23 -17.25 -26.90 -1.00
CA CYS A 23 -16.31 -25.88 -0.58
C CYS A 23 -15.32 -25.69 -1.74
N GLN A 24 -15.33 -24.52 -2.38
CA GLN A 24 -14.36 -24.21 -3.42
C GLN A 24 -12.99 -24.07 -2.75
N VAL A 25 -12.18 -25.12 -2.82
CA VAL A 25 -10.75 -25.02 -2.49
C VAL A 25 -10.08 -24.34 -3.68
N LEU A 26 -9.78 -23.05 -3.54
CA LEU A 26 -8.96 -22.34 -4.53
C LEU A 26 -7.54 -22.94 -4.47
N PRO A 27 -7.01 -23.53 -5.56
CA PRO A 27 -5.65 -24.04 -5.56
C PRO A 27 -4.68 -22.86 -5.43
N PHE A 28 -3.88 -22.83 -4.36
CA PHE A 28 -2.82 -21.86 -4.19
C PHE A 28 -1.57 -22.36 -4.91
N ARG A 29 -1.05 -21.55 -5.85
CA ARG A 29 0.29 -21.74 -6.39
C ARG A 29 1.27 -20.96 -5.53
N HIS A 30 2.31 -21.62 -5.06
CA HIS A 30 3.37 -21.01 -4.27
C HIS A 30 4.55 -20.65 -5.19
N TYR A 31 5.05 -19.43 -5.04
CA TYR A 31 6.32 -19.00 -5.61
C TYR A 31 7.21 -18.51 -4.48
N GLY A 32 8.43 -18.99 -4.41
CA GLY A 32 9.40 -18.58 -3.40
C GLY A 32 10.81 -18.46 -3.95
N VAL A 33 11.79 -18.45 -3.05
CA VAL A 33 13.21 -18.26 -3.40
C VAL A 33 13.70 -19.32 -4.38
N ARG A 34 13.18 -20.56 -4.26
CA ARG A 34 13.52 -21.67 -5.17
C ARG A 34 13.03 -21.44 -6.60
N ASP A 35 12.01 -20.61 -6.79
CA ASP A 35 11.44 -20.28 -8.09
C ASP A 35 12.09 -19.03 -8.71
N GLY A 36 12.96 -18.33 -7.97
CA GLY A 36 13.70 -17.15 -8.43
C GLY A 36 13.40 -15.85 -7.69
N LEU A 37 12.44 -15.85 -6.75
CA LEU A 37 12.19 -14.69 -5.88
C LEU A 37 13.44 -14.36 -5.05
N ILE A 38 13.81 -13.09 -4.92
CA ILE A 38 15.07 -12.72 -4.25
C ILE A 38 15.04 -12.96 -2.73
N SER A 39 13.87 -12.82 -2.11
CA SER A 39 13.69 -12.94 -0.66
C SER A 39 12.31 -13.47 -0.31
N SER A 40 12.22 -14.24 0.78
CA SER A 40 10.93 -14.71 1.31
C SER A 40 10.16 -13.64 2.08
N THR A 41 10.78 -12.50 2.38
CA THR A 41 10.15 -11.42 3.14
C THR A 41 9.70 -10.32 2.19
N ILE A 42 8.43 -10.39 1.80
CA ILE A 42 7.79 -9.44 0.89
C ILE A 42 7.21 -8.28 1.71
N ASN A 43 7.60 -7.05 1.37
CA ASN A 43 7.09 -5.84 2.00
C ASN A 43 5.95 -5.20 1.17
N VAL A 44 6.09 -5.21 -0.15
CA VAL A 44 5.15 -4.54 -1.06
C VAL A 44 5.00 -5.31 -2.37
N LEU A 45 3.79 -5.25 -2.92
CA LEU A 45 3.43 -5.80 -4.23
C LEU A 45 2.74 -4.73 -5.06
N TYR A 46 3.10 -4.63 -6.33
CA TYR A 46 2.43 -3.76 -7.29
C TYR A 46 2.36 -4.44 -8.65
N GLN A 47 1.22 -4.36 -9.33
CA GLN A 47 1.10 -4.79 -10.71
C GLN A 47 1.24 -3.57 -11.63
N ASP A 48 2.24 -3.57 -12.51
CA ASP A 48 2.37 -2.50 -13.50
C ASP A 48 1.34 -2.63 -14.62
N SER A 49 1.20 -1.57 -15.41
CA SER A 49 0.28 -1.47 -16.55
C SER A 49 0.53 -2.51 -17.66
N ARG A 50 1.69 -3.17 -17.66
CA ARG A 50 2.05 -4.26 -18.60
C ARG A 50 1.70 -5.64 -18.04
N GLY A 51 1.25 -5.70 -16.79
CA GLY A 51 0.87 -6.92 -16.09
C GLY A 51 2.00 -7.57 -15.29
N TYR A 52 3.19 -6.97 -15.21
CA TYR A 52 4.29 -7.50 -14.41
C TYR A 52 4.04 -7.24 -12.92
N LEU A 53 4.32 -8.24 -12.10
CA LEU A 53 4.27 -8.09 -10.64
C LEU A 53 5.63 -7.65 -10.12
N TRP A 54 5.68 -6.44 -9.60
CA TRP A 54 6.82 -5.86 -8.90
C TRP A 54 6.70 -6.19 -7.42
N ILE A 55 7.75 -6.79 -6.86
CA ILE A 55 7.78 -7.35 -5.52
C ILE A 55 8.95 -6.71 -4.78
N GLY A 56 8.66 -5.80 -3.86
CA GLY A 56 9.65 -5.17 -3.00
C GLY A 56 9.91 -6.03 -1.75
N THR A 57 11.19 -6.24 -1.43
CA THR A 57 11.64 -7.07 -0.31
C THR A 57 12.71 -6.35 0.52
N TYR A 58 13.24 -6.98 1.56
CA TYR A 58 14.41 -6.47 2.28
C TYR A 58 15.73 -6.64 1.51
N ASP A 59 15.77 -7.50 0.49
CA ASP A 59 16.98 -7.85 -0.24
C ASP A 59 17.00 -7.33 -1.69
N GLY A 60 15.99 -6.53 -2.08
CA GLY A 60 15.85 -5.93 -3.40
C GLY A 60 14.44 -6.04 -3.97
N ILE A 61 14.36 -5.95 -5.31
CA ILE A 61 13.12 -6.09 -6.08
C ILE A 61 13.16 -7.38 -6.89
N SER A 62 12.05 -8.12 -6.91
CA SER A 62 11.78 -9.14 -7.92
C SER A 62 10.65 -8.70 -8.84
N VAL A 63 10.84 -8.80 -10.15
CA VAL A 63 9.81 -8.53 -11.16
C VAL A 63 9.41 -9.85 -11.80
N PHE A 64 8.14 -10.24 -11.65
CA PHE A 64 7.60 -11.48 -12.18
C PHE A 64 6.77 -11.22 -13.44
N ASP A 65 7.12 -11.89 -14.53
CA ASP A 65 6.46 -11.75 -15.84
C ASP A 65 5.30 -12.74 -16.08
N GLY A 66 4.96 -13.54 -15.06
CA GLY A 66 4.02 -14.67 -15.17
C GLY A 66 4.71 -16.02 -15.37
N ARG A 67 6.02 -16.05 -15.64
CA ARG A 67 6.81 -17.26 -15.87
C ARG A 67 8.12 -17.28 -15.06
N ALA A 68 8.85 -16.18 -15.02
CA ALA A 68 10.16 -16.07 -14.40
C ALA A 68 10.31 -14.76 -13.62
N PHE A 69 11.27 -14.74 -12.69
CA PHE A 69 11.65 -13.56 -11.92
C PHE A 69 12.89 -12.90 -12.50
N THR A 70 12.89 -11.58 -12.56
CA THR A 70 14.08 -10.74 -12.77
C THR A 70 14.35 -9.94 -11.50
N ASN A 71 15.57 -10.04 -10.97
CA ASN A 71 15.91 -9.45 -9.68
C ASN A 71 16.79 -8.20 -9.83
N TYR A 72 16.52 -7.17 -9.04
CA TYR A 72 17.28 -5.92 -9.00
C TYR A 72 17.70 -5.60 -7.58
N THR A 73 19.00 -5.33 -7.40
CA THR A 73 19.61 -4.92 -6.13
C THR A 73 20.43 -3.64 -6.32
N THR A 74 21.15 -3.21 -5.29
CA THR A 74 22.13 -2.13 -5.39
C THR A 74 23.20 -2.38 -6.45
N ALA A 75 23.51 -3.64 -6.77
CA ALA A 75 24.43 -4.00 -7.87
C ALA A 75 23.87 -3.61 -9.25
N ASN A 76 22.56 -3.41 -9.37
CA ASN A 76 21.87 -2.99 -10.59
C ASN A 76 21.56 -1.49 -10.62
N GLY A 77 21.90 -0.73 -9.56
CA GLY A 77 21.66 0.70 -9.45
C GLY A 77 20.48 1.10 -8.56
N LEU A 78 19.77 0.14 -7.94
CA LEU A 78 18.81 0.43 -6.88
C LEU A 78 19.53 1.16 -5.74
N VAL A 79 18.92 2.21 -5.17
CA VAL A 79 19.59 3.03 -4.15
C VAL A 79 19.87 2.25 -2.85
N HIS A 80 18.97 1.33 -2.48
CA HIS A 80 19.07 0.50 -1.29
C HIS A 80 18.24 -0.78 -1.43
N ASN A 81 18.68 -1.90 -0.86
CA ASN A 81 18.02 -3.21 -1.03
C ASN A 81 16.69 -3.31 -0.27
N SER A 82 16.58 -2.71 0.91
CA SER A 82 15.31 -2.67 1.64
C SER A 82 14.32 -1.77 0.92
N VAL A 83 13.32 -2.38 0.29
CA VAL A 83 12.20 -1.73 -0.40
C VAL A 83 10.97 -1.75 0.50
N TYR A 84 10.37 -0.58 0.71
CA TYR A 84 9.21 -0.41 1.59
C TYR A 84 7.93 -0.12 0.83
N ASP A 85 8.02 0.61 -0.28
CA ASP A 85 6.88 0.93 -1.13
C ASP A 85 7.31 1.08 -2.58
N LEU A 86 6.38 0.86 -3.52
CA LEU A 86 6.62 1.11 -4.94
C LEU A 86 5.31 1.33 -5.70
N ILE A 87 5.33 2.25 -6.65
CA ILE A 87 4.20 2.58 -7.52
C ILE A 87 4.66 2.79 -8.96
N GLU A 88 3.79 2.53 -9.92
CA GLU A 88 3.97 3.00 -11.29
C GLU A 88 3.46 4.44 -11.42
N ASP A 89 4.22 5.27 -12.13
CA ASP A 89 3.78 6.60 -12.51
C ASP A 89 2.66 6.51 -13.55
N ARG A 90 1.43 6.85 -13.14
CA ARG A 90 0.25 6.84 -14.02
C ARG A 90 0.37 7.80 -15.20
N THR A 91 1.25 8.79 -15.13
CA THR A 91 1.51 9.73 -16.25
C THR A 91 2.58 9.21 -17.21
N ALA A 92 3.35 8.19 -16.82
CA ALA A 92 4.44 7.61 -17.60
C ALA A 92 4.51 6.08 -17.41
N PRO A 93 3.59 5.31 -18.02
CA PRO A 93 3.55 3.84 -17.92
C PRO A 93 4.93 3.18 -18.12
N GLY A 94 5.24 2.20 -17.28
CA GLY A 94 6.53 1.52 -17.21
C GLY A 94 7.60 2.27 -16.40
N THR A 95 7.31 3.48 -15.90
CA THR A 95 8.16 4.20 -14.95
C THR A 95 7.75 3.83 -13.53
N MET A 96 8.67 3.26 -12.76
CA MET A 96 8.43 2.93 -11.36
C MET A 96 9.10 3.96 -10.44
N TRP A 97 8.41 4.33 -9.38
CA TRP A 97 8.97 5.01 -8.22
C TRP A 97 9.01 4.02 -7.06
N ILE A 98 10.16 3.94 -6.40
CA ILE A 98 10.48 2.93 -5.40
C ILE A 98 11.01 3.65 -4.16
N GLY A 99 10.32 3.45 -3.04
CA GLY A 99 10.71 3.92 -1.72
C GLY A 99 11.56 2.87 -1.01
N THR A 100 12.73 3.29 -0.53
CA THR A 100 13.71 2.39 0.07
C THR A 100 14.22 2.92 1.42
N GLY A 101 15.08 2.13 2.07
CA GLY A 101 15.80 2.52 3.29
C GLY A 101 16.68 3.76 3.18
N ASP A 102 17.14 4.12 1.99
CA ASP A 102 18.09 5.23 1.78
C ASP A 102 17.70 6.13 0.59
N GLY A 103 16.40 6.37 0.41
CA GLY A 103 15.88 7.30 -0.59
C GLY A 103 14.96 6.66 -1.61
N LEU A 104 14.76 7.40 -2.70
CA LEU A 104 13.93 6.98 -3.83
C LEU A 104 14.79 6.45 -4.96
N SER A 105 14.32 5.39 -5.59
CA SER A 105 14.77 4.96 -6.92
C SER A 105 13.67 5.14 -7.94
N ARG A 106 13.99 5.81 -9.05
CA ARG A 106 13.15 5.86 -10.24
C ARG A 106 13.69 4.87 -11.26
N PHE A 107 12.89 3.87 -11.63
CA PHE A 107 13.21 2.95 -12.71
C PHE A 107 12.49 3.39 -13.98
N ALA A 108 13.24 3.73 -15.02
CA ALA A 108 12.69 4.11 -16.32
C ALA A 108 13.59 3.56 -17.43
N ALA A 109 12.98 2.94 -18.45
CA ALA A 109 13.69 2.38 -19.60
C ALA A 109 14.89 1.47 -19.24
N GLY A 110 14.76 0.67 -18.16
CA GLY A 110 15.81 -0.24 -17.73
C GLY A 110 16.88 0.37 -16.82
N LEU A 111 16.77 1.65 -16.47
CA LEU A 111 17.78 2.39 -15.71
C LEU A 111 17.21 2.92 -14.40
N PHE A 112 18.03 2.89 -13.35
CA PHE A 112 17.74 3.49 -12.06
C PHE A 112 18.31 4.91 -11.97
N THR A 113 17.51 5.84 -11.43
CA THR A 113 17.94 7.18 -11.01
C THR A 113 17.64 7.35 -9.53
N THR A 114 18.62 7.85 -8.78
CA THR A 114 18.55 7.97 -7.32
C THR A 114 18.18 9.38 -6.89
N TYR A 115 17.31 9.47 -5.87
CA TYR A 115 17.00 10.72 -5.19
C TYR A 115 17.15 10.55 -3.67
N ARG A 116 17.94 11.44 -3.07
CA ARG A 116 18.14 11.58 -1.63
C ARG A 116 17.88 13.04 -1.24
N TYR A 117 17.44 13.25 -0.02
CA TYR A 117 17.17 14.57 0.54
C TYR A 117 18.10 14.90 1.70
N GLY A 118 18.23 13.97 2.65
CA GLY A 118 19.11 14.06 3.79
C GLY A 118 20.53 13.56 3.53
N SER A 119 21.37 13.75 4.54
CA SER A 119 22.78 13.38 4.54
C SER A 119 23.02 11.96 5.05
N THR A 120 22.05 11.41 5.78
CA THR A 120 22.11 10.08 6.38
C THR A 120 21.03 9.16 5.83
N GLU A 121 21.26 7.86 5.89
CA GLU A 121 20.30 6.84 5.47
C GLU A 121 18.94 7.00 6.16
N ARG A 122 18.96 7.21 7.48
CA ARG A 122 17.73 7.40 8.27
C ARG A 122 16.92 8.62 7.81
N GLU A 123 17.57 9.71 7.41
CA GLU A 123 16.90 10.89 6.89
C GLU A 123 16.33 10.69 5.49
N ASN A 124 16.81 9.68 4.76
CA ASN A 124 16.41 9.37 3.40
C ASN A 124 15.36 8.25 3.30
N ALA A 125 15.09 7.54 4.40
CA ALA A 125 14.13 6.45 4.39
C ALA A 125 12.75 6.90 3.86
N VAL A 126 12.22 6.14 2.89
CA VAL A 126 10.92 6.39 2.28
C VAL A 126 10.01 5.20 2.50
N GLY A 127 9.04 5.37 3.39
CA GLY A 127 8.09 4.31 3.76
C GLY A 127 6.77 4.32 2.99
N SER A 128 6.43 5.40 2.28
CA SER A 128 5.16 5.49 1.55
C SER A 128 5.25 6.40 0.34
N LEU A 129 4.63 5.96 -0.75
CA LEU A 129 4.47 6.64 -2.03
C LEU A 129 2.98 6.71 -2.40
N MET A 130 2.53 7.88 -2.84
CA MET A 130 1.15 8.06 -3.26
C MET A 130 1.08 9.06 -4.41
N GLN A 131 0.70 8.63 -5.61
CA GLN A 131 0.35 9.55 -6.71
C GLN A 131 -1.09 10.07 -6.60
N ASP A 132 -1.27 11.39 -6.55
CA ASP A 132 -2.60 12.03 -6.51
C ASP A 132 -3.30 12.05 -7.88
N HIS A 133 -4.57 12.46 -7.90
CA HIS A 133 -5.37 12.62 -9.13
C HIS A 133 -4.79 13.67 -10.10
N THR A 134 -3.93 14.58 -9.61
CA THR A 134 -3.24 15.58 -10.45
C THR A 134 -1.97 15.03 -11.11
N GLY A 135 -1.56 13.82 -10.76
CA GLY A 135 -0.35 13.15 -11.27
C GLY A 135 0.90 13.43 -10.44
N ARG A 136 0.82 14.19 -9.34
CA ARG A 136 1.95 14.42 -8.43
C ARG A 136 2.12 13.25 -7.49
N ILE A 137 3.36 12.86 -7.24
CA ILE A 137 3.68 11.81 -6.27
C ILE A 137 4.05 12.47 -4.95
N TRP A 138 3.40 12.01 -3.89
CA TRP A 138 3.64 12.43 -2.51
C TRP A 138 4.41 11.32 -1.80
N CYS A 139 5.39 11.71 -1.01
CA CYS A 139 6.16 10.76 -0.22
C CYS A 139 6.66 11.38 1.08
N GLY A 140 6.75 10.57 2.11
CA GLY A 140 7.49 10.88 3.33
C GLY A 140 8.97 10.61 3.12
N ILE A 141 9.84 11.58 3.41
CA ILE A 141 11.30 11.38 3.44
C ILE A 141 11.82 11.96 4.76
N GLY A 142 12.25 11.07 5.67
CA GLY A 142 12.59 11.46 7.05
C GLY A 142 11.40 12.14 7.74
N ASP A 143 11.61 13.38 8.20
CA ASP A 143 10.58 14.19 8.86
C ASP A 143 9.85 15.15 7.91
N SER A 144 10.08 15.04 6.59
CA SER A 144 9.52 15.93 5.58
C SER A 144 8.48 15.24 4.70
N LEU A 145 7.43 15.97 4.36
CA LEU A 145 6.55 15.63 3.24
C LEU A 145 7.14 16.21 1.96
N MET A 146 7.35 15.36 0.97
CA MET A 146 7.93 15.74 -0.31
C MET A 146 6.93 15.47 -1.44
N GLN A 147 7.11 16.18 -2.53
CA GLN A 147 6.39 15.99 -3.78
C GLN A 147 7.35 15.76 -4.93
N ILE A 148 6.96 14.90 -5.85
CA ILE A 148 7.61 14.72 -7.13
C ILE A 148 6.63 15.17 -8.22
N ASP A 149 7.08 16.13 -9.00
CA ASP A 149 6.39 16.58 -10.21
C ASP A 149 7.37 16.54 -11.37
N ARG A 150 7.02 15.83 -12.44
CA ARG A 150 7.87 15.65 -13.64
C ARG A 150 9.32 15.24 -13.31
N GLY A 151 9.48 14.37 -12.32
CA GLY A 151 10.79 13.86 -11.88
C GLY A 151 11.61 14.81 -11.00
N VAL A 152 11.05 15.94 -10.59
CA VAL A 152 11.68 16.89 -9.67
C VAL A 152 11.13 16.69 -8.27
N LEU A 153 12.00 16.34 -7.31
CA LEU A 153 11.67 16.17 -5.90
C LEU A 153 11.76 17.51 -5.16
N THR A 154 10.67 17.95 -4.53
CA THR A 154 10.60 19.22 -3.79
C THR A 154 9.95 19.06 -2.41
N PRO A 155 10.42 19.79 -1.38
CA PRO A 155 9.78 19.78 -0.08
C PRO A 155 8.46 20.54 -0.08
N VAL A 156 7.46 19.99 0.61
CA VAL A 156 6.16 20.61 0.78
C VAL A 156 6.15 21.43 2.08
N ARG A 157 5.88 22.73 1.96
CA ARG A 157 5.74 23.61 3.13
C ARG A 157 4.37 23.42 3.76
N THR A 158 4.31 22.62 4.82
CA THR A 158 3.05 22.31 5.51
C THR A 158 2.66 23.36 6.55
N GLY A 159 3.64 24.05 7.15
CA GLY A 159 3.42 24.92 8.31
C GLY A 159 3.08 24.16 9.60
N ILE A 160 3.18 22.82 9.57
CA ILE A 160 2.94 21.92 10.70
C ILE A 160 4.26 21.24 11.03
N GLU A 161 4.57 21.13 12.32
CA GLU A 161 5.70 20.32 12.77
C GLU A 161 5.40 18.84 12.55
N MET A 162 6.24 18.19 11.74
CA MET A 162 6.06 16.82 11.31
C MET A 162 7.23 15.97 11.77
N SER A 163 6.95 14.69 12.00
CA SER A 163 7.99 13.68 12.18
C SER A 163 7.50 12.35 11.63
N SER A 164 8.38 11.62 10.95
CA SER A 164 8.13 10.29 10.40
C SER A 164 6.77 10.16 9.72
N VAL A 165 6.68 10.61 8.47
CA VAL A 165 5.45 10.47 7.68
C VAL A 165 5.21 9.01 7.34
N GLY A 166 4.07 8.49 7.78
CA GLY A 166 3.63 7.13 7.49
C GLY A 166 2.88 7.04 6.16
N GLN A 167 1.83 6.22 6.13
CA GLN A 167 1.01 6.02 4.94
C GLN A 167 0.34 7.34 4.50
N ILE A 168 0.36 7.59 3.19
CA ILE A 168 -0.34 8.70 2.54
C ILE A 168 -1.45 8.12 1.66
N VAL A 169 -2.66 8.67 1.74
CA VAL A 169 -3.80 8.24 0.93
C VAL A 169 -4.59 9.43 0.40
N GLU A 170 -5.12 9.30 -0.80
CA GLU A 170 -6.03 10.29 -1.38
C GLU A 170 -7.49 9.84 -1.23
N CYS A 171 -8.33 10.80 -0.83
CA CYS A 171 -9.75 10.63 -0.62
C CYS A 171 -10.55 11.66 -1.43
N GLY A 172 -11.44 11.18 -2.31
CA GLY A 172 -12.40 11.99 -3.06
C GLY A 172 -11.77 13.12 -3.91
N ASP A 173 -10.66 12.83 -4.59
CA ASP A 173 -9.91 13.72 -5.49
C ASP A 173 -9.61 15.13 -4.93
N SER A 174 -9.61 15.28 -3.61
CA SER A 174 -9.54 16.60 -3.00
C SER A 174 -8.86 16.65 -1.65
N LEU A 175 -8.78 15.52 -0.95
CA LEU A 175 -8.16 15.42 0.36
C LEU A 175 -7.05 14.40 0.34
N ILE A 176 -5.86 14.82 0.76
CA ILE A 176 -4.73 13.91 1.00
C ILE A 176 -4.57 13.77 2.50
N TRP A 177 -4.71 12.54 2.96
CA TRP A 177 -4.59 12.15 4.35
C TRP A 177 -3.25 11.48 4.57
N PHE A 178 -2.59 11.84 5.66
CA PHE A 178 -1.32 11.24 6.02
C PHE A 178 -1.17 11.21 7.53
N TYR A 179 -0.63 10.10 8.03
CA TYR A 179 -0.22 10.02 9.42
C TYR A 179 1.23 10.49 9.56
N HIS A 180 1.53 11.11 10.68
CA HIS A 180 2.88 11.37 11.16
C HIS A 180 2.91 11.10 12.65
N THR A 181 4.09 10.96 13.26
CA THR A 181 4.29 10.49 14.65
C THR A 181 3.27 11.01 15.67
N TYR A 182 2.86 12.27 15.53
CA TYR A 182 2.03 12.99 16.50
C TYR A 182 0.56 13.20 16.09
N ALA A 183 0.20 12.97 14.82
CA ALA A 183 -1.16 13.26 14.38
C ALA A 183 -1.55 12.60 13.05
N LEU A 184 -2.87 12.52 12.85
CA LEU A 184 -3.47 12.43 11.52
C LEU A 184 -3.67 13.85 10.99
N SER A 185 -3.11 14.13 9.83
CA SER A 185 -3.21 15.42 9.15
C SER A 185 -3.84 15.27 7.77
N VAL A 186 -4.42 16.37 7.29
CA VAL A 186 -5.09 16.43 5.99
C VAL A 186 -4.63 17.65 5.21
N TYR A 187 -4.37 17.46 3.93
CA TYR A 187 -4.20 18.51 2.93
C TYR A 187 -5.43 18.60 2.04
N SER A 188 -5.89 19.82 1.74
CA SER A 188 -6.96 20.04 0.77
C SER A 188 -6.44 20.65 -0.53
N HIS A 189 -6.69 19.97 -1.66
CA HIS A 189 -6.44 20.54 -2.99
C HIS A 189 -7.25 21.81 -3.24
N ARG A 190 -8.42 21.96 -2.60
CA ARG A 190 -9.33 23.09 -2.79
C ARG A 190 -8.82 24.35 -2.10
N THR A 191 -8.45 24.24 -0.82
CA THR A 191 -8.01 25.41 -0.03
C THR A 191 -6.49 25.61 -0.05
N LYS A 192 -5.73 24.59 -0.48
CA LYS A 192 -4.26 24.56 -0.39
C LYS A 192 -3.73 24.64 1.04
N GLU A 193 -4.53 24.21 2.01
CA GLU A 193 -4.19 24.24 3.42
C GLU A 193 -3.91 22.84 3.96
N PHE A 194 -3.01 22.79 4.96
CA PHE A 194 -2.81 21.65 5.83
C PHE A 194 -3.52 21.88 7.16
N LYS A 195 -4.14 20.82 7.70
CA LYS A 195 -4.77 20.86 9.02
C LYS A 195 -4.44 19.60 9.79
N ILE A 196 -4.13 19.76 11.07
CA ILE A 196 -4.14 18.65 12.02
C ILE A 196 -5.60 18.26 12.24
N PHE A 197 -5.95 17.03 11.89
CA PHE A 197 -7.29 16.52 12.08
C PHE A 197 -7.48 15.92 13.48
N HIS A 198 -6.50 15.16 13.93
CA HIS A 198 -6.52 14.52 15.24
C HIS A 198 -5.11 14.36 15.78
N SER A 199 -4.81 15.02 16.90
CA SER A 199 -3.55 14.87 17.62
C SER A 199 -3.60 13.65 18.54
N THR A 200 -2.51 12.89 18.59
CA THR A 200 -2.37 11.80 19.54
C THR A 200 -1.56 12.29 20.74
N GLU A 201 -2.25 12.58 21.85
CA GLU A 201 -1.57 12.68 23.14
C GLU A 201 -1.17 11.26 23.56
N GLN A 202 0.14 11.02 23.70
CA GLN A 202 0.81 9.80 24.19
C GLN A 202 1.24 8.74 23.16
N TYR A 203 2.55 8.46 23.27
CA TYR A 203 3.46 7.50 22.64
C TYR A 203 2.91 6.32 21.82
N ASN A 204 3.55 6.14 20.65
CA ASN A 204 4.03 4.89 20.03
C ASN A 204 3.15 3.65 20.31
N GLN A 205 2.46 3.06 19.35
CA GLN A 205 3.08 2.25 18.28
C GLN A 205 2.01 1.95 17.22
N GLY A 206 2.45 1.82 15.97
CA GLY A 206 1.71 1.07 14.96
C GLY A 206 1.48 1.83 13.68
N TYR A 207 1.87 1.20 12.56
CA TYR A 207 1.26 1.42 11.27
C TYR A 207 -0.26 1.50 11.46
N ARG A 208 -0.84 2.66 11.19
CA ARG A 208 -2.29 2.82 11.13
C ARG A 208 -2.70 2.65 9.69
N PRO A 209 -3.21 1.46 9.30
CA PRO A 209 -3.63 1.27 7.93
C PRO A 209 -4.76 2.23 7.63
N MET A 210 -4.58 2.98 6.56
CA MET A 210 -5.60 3.84 5.98
C MET A 210 -6.00 3.30 4.62
N CYS A 211 -7.28 3.34 4.32
CA CYS A 211 -7.78 3.08 2.98
C CYS A 211 -9.00 3.94 2.69
N THR A 212 -9.30 4.11 1.40
CA THR A 212 -10.46 4.88 0.95
C THR A 212 -11.44 3.97 0.22
N ASP A 213 -12.73 4.25 0.40
CA ASP A 213 -13.79 3.57 -0.35
C ASP A 213 -14.23 4.38 -1.57
N ARG A 214 -15.10 3.79 -2.39
CA ARG A 214 -15.65 4.42 -3.60
C ARG A 214 -16.58 5.59 -3.32
N GLU A 215 -17.08 5.72 -2.09
CA GLU A 215 -17.94 6.81 -1.67
C GLU A 215 -17.13 8.03 -1.20
N GLY A 216 -15.80 7.92 -1.16
CA GLY A 216 -14.91 8.98 -0.68
C GLY A 216 -14.88 9.07 0.84
N ASN A 217 -15.06 7.95 1.54
CA ASN A 217 -14.80 7.87 2.97
C ASN A 217 -13.38 7.36 3.20
N LEU A 218 -12.74 7.89 4.23
CA LEU A 218 -11.48 7.37 4.75
C LEU A 218 -11.76 6.40 5.88
N TRP A 219 -11.10 5.25 5.85
CA TRP A 219 -11.11 4.24 6.90
C TRP A 219 -9.75 4.22 7.57
N VAL A 220 -9.72 4.30 8.90
CA VAL A 220 -8.47 4.33 9.68
C VAL A 220 -8.50 3.22 10.73
N GLY A 221 -7.57 2.28 10.62
CA GLY A 221 -7.32 1.29 11.66
C GLY A 221 -6.58 1.91 12.84
N ARG A 222 -7.05 1.64 14.06
CA ARG A 222 -6.45 2.14 15.29
C ARG A 222 -6.33 1.02 16.32
N VAL A 223 -5.22 1.02 17.04
CA VAL A 223 -5.03 0.26 18.26
C VAL A 223 -5.03 1.24 19.45
N SER A 224 -5.70 0.89 20.54
CA SER A 224 -5.68 1.65 21.79
C SER A 224 -4.26 1.71 22.36
N SER A 225 -3.98 2.71 23.19
CA SER A 225 -2.64 2.91 23.76
C SER A 225 -2.16 1.74 24.63
N ASP A 226 -3.09 1.00 25.24
CA ASP A 226 -2.84 -0.19 26.03
C ASP A 226 -2.87 -1.50 25.21
N GLY A 227 -3.10 -1.42 23.90
CA GLY A 227 -3.20 -2.57 23.00
C GLY A 227 -4.45 -3.43 23.19
N SER A 228 -5.37 -3.05 24.07
CA SER A 228 -6.54 -3.86 24.42
C SER A 228 -7.66 -3.82 23.38
N GLU A 229 -7.70 -2.77 22.56
CA GLU A 229 -8.78 -2.52 21.63
C GLU A 229 -8.24 -2.19 20.23
N THR A 230 -8.78 -2.86 19.22
CA THR A 230 -8.59 -2.48 17.81
C THR A 230 -9.90 -1.93 17.28
N THR A 231 -9.89 -0.65 16.87
CA THR A 231 -11.06 0.05 16.34
C THR A 231 -10.83 0.44 14.89
N LEU A 232 -11.93 0.58 14.15
CA LEU A 232 -11.94 1.09 12.79
C LEU A 232 -12.77 2.37 12.77
N TRP A 233 -12.16 3.47 12.35
CA TRP A 233 -12.84 4.76 12.23
C TRP A 233 -13.26 4.99 10.79
N GLN A 234 -14.50 5.44 10.60
CA GLN A 234 -14.96 5.99 9.33
C GLN A 234 -14.90 7.51 9.42
N ILE A 235 -14.20 8.15 8.48
CA ILE A 235 -14.10 9.61 8.37
C ILE A 235 -14.77 10.00 7.06
N ARG A 236 -15.81 10.85 7.16
CA ARG A 236 -16.55 11.38 6.01
C ARG A 236 -16.23 12.86 5.83
N GLY A 237 -15.58 13.21 4.73
CA GLY A 237 -15.07 14.56 4.53
C GLY A 237 -14.05 14.92 5.62
N THR A 238 -14.42 15.77 6.56
CA THR A 238 -13.59 16.14 7.72
C THR A 238 -14.33 15.93 9.04
N ARG A 239 -15.10 14.85 9.17
CA ARG A 239 -15.79 14.47 10.41
C ARG A 239 -15.64 12.97 10.66
N ILE A 240 -15.38 12.60 11.91
CA ILE A 240 -15.45 11.20 12.37
C ILE A 240 -16.94 10.85 12.49
N VAL A 241 -17.35 9.71 11.94
CA VAL A 241 -18.72 9.18 12.00
C VAL A 241 -18.80 7.99 12.92
#